data_AF-G9YIB7-F1
#
_entry.id   AF-G9YIB7-F1
#
_cell.length_a   1.000
_cell.length_b   1.000
_cell.length_c   1.000
_cell.angle_alpha   90.00
_cell.angle_beta   90.00
_cell.angle_gamma   90.00
#
_symmetry.space_group_name_H-M   'P 1'
#
loop_
_entity.id
_entity.type
_entity.pdbx_description
1 polymer ?
#
loop_
_entity_poly.entity_id
_entity_poly.type
_entity_poly.pdbx_seq_one_letter_code
_entity_poly.pdbx_strand_id
1 'polypeptide(L)'
;MFMYAVNFNRTEGRLIYKLCEARKEPIMRQKKVISDAVIERLPLYYRDLLLLQDAGIDIISSEKLGERLGITPEQIRKDLTCFGAFGKKGVGYYVSELGQQIVEIIGLQQHWKVGIAGIGHLGWALANYKTFGRLGFRTEGLFDVDHRIIGQNVGGIVVTPISEMEETIRRAGIQIGIITTPASVAQQVADQMVAGGIRGILSFAPIRLNLPPHVYVFREDLSIGLSRISYYLTNKPEQDE
;
A
#
# COMPACT_ATOMS: atom_id res chain seq x y z
N MET A 1 -7.94 -7.85 18.12
CA MET A 1 -8.01 -8.80 19.25
C MET A 1 -6.60 -8.94 19.80
N PHE A 2 -6.28 -8.19 20.86
CA PHE A 2 -4.96 -8.25 21.51
C PHE A 2 -4.93 -9.46 22.46
N MET A 3 -3.90 -10.28 22.35
CA MET A 3 -3.73 -11.49 23.14
C MET A 3 -3.12 -11.10 24.51
N TYR A 4 -3.82 -11.37 25.62
CA TYR A 4 -3.32 -11.18 26.98
C TYR A 4 -2.76 -12.51 27.52
N ALA A 5 -1.52 -12.51 28.03
CA ALA A 5 -0.97 -13.65 28.77
C ALA A 5 -1.39 -13.55 30.25
N VAL A 6 -2.03 -14.60 30.77
CA VAL A 6 -2.49 -14.71 32.17
C VAL A 6 -1.50 -15.55 32.96
N ASN A 7 -0.93 -15.03 34.06
CA ASN A 7 -0.18 -15.82 35.04
C ASN A 7 -0.85 -15.73 36.40
N PHE A 8 -1.12 -16.89 37.00
CA PHE A 8 -1.87 -17.05 38.25
C PHE A 8 -0.90 -17.20 39.43
N ASN A 9 -0.91 -16.25 40.37
CA ASN A 9 -0.08 -16.33 41.57
C ASN A 9 -0.91 -16.87 42.75
N ARG A 10 -0.50 -18.00 43.34
CA ARG A 10 -1.34 -18.81 44.26
C ARG A 10 -1.45 -18.30 45.70
N THR A 11 -0.80 -17.19 46.07
CA THR A 11 -0.72 -16.77 47.47
C THR A 11 -1.65 -15.61 47.87
N GLU A 12 -2.22 -14.89 46.91
CA GLU A 12 -3.22 -13.85 47.18
C GLU A 12 -4.28 -13.95 46.07
N GLY A 13 -5.50 -14.39 46.39
CA GLY A 13 -6.57 -14.65 45.43
C GLY A 13 -7.14 -13.42 44.71
N ARG A 14 -6.30 -12.65 44.00
CA ARG A 14 -6.66 -11.48 43.20
C ARG A 14 -6.05 -11.59 41.79
N LEU A 15 -6.88 -11.40 40.77
CA LEU A 15 -6.41 -11.11 39.41
C LEU A 15 -5.65 -9.79 39.42
N ILE A 16 -4.33 -9.83 39.23
CA ILE A 16 -3.52 -8.63 39.06
C ILE A 16 -3.29 -8.42 37.57
N TYR A 17 -3.99 -7.45 36.98
CA TYR A 17 -3.65 -6.95 35.64
C TYR A 17 -2.38 -6.10 35.77
N LYS A 18 -1.22 -6.65 35.43
CA LYS A 18 -0.03 -5.84 35.18
C LYS A 18 -0.14 -5.25 33.78
N LEU A 19 -0.54 -3.97 33.70
CA LEU A 19 -0.28 -3.14 32.52
C LEU A 19 1.24 -3.01 32.38
N CYS A 20 1.81 -3.75 31.44
CA CYS A 20 3.17 -3.51 30.98
C CYS A 20 3.09 -2.31 30.02
N GLU A 21 3.18 -1.09 30.57
CA GLU A 21 3.44 0.10 29.76
C GLU A 21 4.88 0.03 29.24
N ALA A 22 5.10 -0.73 28.17
CA ALA A 22 6.23 -0.47 27.31
C ALA A 22 5.92 0.81 26.54
N ARG A 23 6.34 1.96 27.07
CA ARG A 23 6.52 3.18 26.27
C ARG A 23 7.49 2.85 25.12
N LYS A 24 6.96 2.42 23.98
CA LYS A 24 7.72 2.47 22.73
C LYS A 24 7.73 3.92 22.30
N GLU A 25 8.84 4.61 22.57
CA GLU A 25 9.13 5.87 21.90
C GLU A 25 8.96 5.65 20.38
N PRO A 26 8.29 6.56 19.65
CA PRO A 26 8.21 6.44 18.21
C PRO A 26 9.63 6.40 17.65
N ILE A 27 9.90 5.44 16.76
CA ILE A 27 11.17 5.31 16.06
C ILE A 27 11.30 6.52 15.11
N MET A 28 11.63 7.69 15.66
CA MET A 28 12.09 8.85 14.91
C MET A 28 13.54 9.09 15.28
N ARG A 29 14.45 8.34 14.65
CA ARG A 29 15.89 8.56 14.73
C ARG A 29 16.46 8.92 13.36
N GLN A 30 16.92 10.17 13.27
CA GLN A 30 17.62 10.85 12.18
C GLN A 30 16.91 10.89 10.82
N LYS A 31 16.58 12.12 10.39
CA LYS A 31 16.02 12.48 9.09
C LYS A 31 17.07 12.30 7.99
N LYS A 32 17.56 11.07 7.76
CA LYS A 32 18.17 10.74 6.48
C LYS A 32 17.08 10.92 5.44
N VAL A 33 17.34 11.72 4.41
CA VAL A 33 16.47 11.80 3.24
C VAL A 33 16.49 10.40 2.62
N ILE A 34 15.42 9.66 2.84
CA ILE A 34 15.22 8.34 2.24
C ILE A 34 14.92 8.59 0.77
N SER A 35 15.60 7.88 -0.13
CA SER A 35 15.36 8.06 -1.56
C SER A 35 14.04 7.43 -1.98
N ASP A 36 13.39 8.02 -2.99
CA ASP A 36 12.15 7.50 -3.56
C ASP A 36 12.29 6.04 -4.01
N ALA A 37 13.44 5.67 -4.54
CA ALA A 37 13.74 4.29 -4.93
C ALA A 37 13.66 3.29 -3.76
N VAL A 38 13.99 3.72 -2.52
CA VAL A 38 13.82 2.87 -1.32
C VAL A 38 12.33 2.77 -0.99
N ILE A 39 11.60 3.89 -1.02
CA ILE A 39 10.16 3.94 -0.75
C ILE A 39 9.39 3.05 -1.74
N GLU A 40 9.79 3.01 -3.01
CA GLU A 40 9.19 2.15 -4.04
C GLU A 40 9.46 0.65 -3.82
N ARG A 41 10.59 0.29 -3.20
CA ARG A 41 10.94 -1.12 -2.93
C ARG A 41 10.33 -1.67 -1.65
N LEU A 42 10.06 -0.82 -0.65
CA LEU A 42 9.49 -1.28 0.63
C LEU A 42 8.17 -2.06 0.49
N PRO A 43 7.19 -1.64 -0.35
CA PRO A 43 5.98 -2.42 -0.62
C PRO A 43 6.27 -3.81 -1.21
N LEU A 44 7.34 -3.95 -2.01
CA LEU A 44 7.73 -5.23 -2.60
C LEU A 44 8.22 -6.20 -1.52
N TYR A 45 9.07 -5.71 -0.60
CA TYR A 45 9.52 -6.48 0.57
C TYR A 45 8.33 -6.92 1.42
N TYR A 46 7.43 -5.99 1.75
CA TYR A 46 6.27 -6.32 2.57
C TYR A 46 5.37 -7.39 1.93
N ARG A 47 5.10 -7.28 0.63
CA ARG A 47 4.27 -8.26 -0.08
C ARG A 47 4.88 -9.66 -0.04
N ASP A 48 6.19 -9.78 -0.26
CA ASP A 48 6.84 -11.09 -0.22
C ASP A 48 6.89 -11.67 1.21
N LEU A 49 7.10 -10.80 2.22
CA LEU A 49 7.04 -11.21 3.63
C LEU A 49 5.65 -11.71 4.04
N LEU A 50 4.57 -11.12 3.53
CA LEU A 50 3.21 -11.66 3.73
C LEU A 50 3.05 -13.06 3.15
N LEU A 51 3.60 -13.34 1.96
CA LEU A 51 3.56 -14.66 1.36
C LEU A 51 4.36 -15.69 2.16
N LEU A 52 5.53 -15.28 2.68
CA LEU A 52 6.36 -16.12 3.53
C LEU A 52 5.68 -16.43 4.87
N GLN A 53 4.99 -15.43 5.44
CA GLN A 53 4.22 -15.60 6.66
C GLN A 53 3.03 -16.56 6.44
N ASP A 54 2.30 -16.42 5.34
CA ASP A 54 1.21 -17.34 4.96
C ASP A 54 1.75 -18.78 4.77
N ALA A 55 2.98 -18.93 4.30
CA ALA A 55 3.67 -20.21 4.12
C ALA A 55 4.30 -20.76 5.42
N GLY A 56 4.17 -20.07 6.56
CA GLY A 56 4.74 -20.51 7.84
C GLY A 56 6.26 -20.40 7.93
N ILE A 57 6.88 -19.53 7.14
CA ILE A 57 8.33 -19.30 7.18
C ILE A 57 8.65 -18.22 8.23
N ASP A 58 9.42 -18.59 9.25
CA ASP A 58 9.76 -17.69 10.35
C ASP A 58 10.97 -16.78 10.07
N ILE A 59 11.95 -17.27 9.30
CA ILE A 59 13.23 -16.60 9.08
C ILE A 59 13.61 -16.62 7.60
N ILE A 60 14.12 -15.50 7.09
CA ILE A 60 14.65 -15.38 5.73
C ILE A 60 15.99 -14.63 5.69
N SER A 61 16.93 -15.05 4.84
CA SER A 61 18.18 -14.32 4.59
C SER A 61 18.02 -13.24 3.51
N SER A 62 18.92 -12.26 3.46
CA SER A 62 18.94 -11.26 2.38
C SER A 62 19.20 -11.88 1.00
N GLU A 63 19.92 -13.00 0.95
CA GLU A 63 20.15 -13.78 -0.27
C GLU A 63 18.85 -14.36 -0.81
N LYS A 64 18.14 -15.14 0.00
CA LYS A 64 16.86 -15.74 -0.38
C LYS A 64 15.79 -14.69 -0.68
N LEU A 65 15.73 -13.61 0.08
CA LEU A 65 14.80 -12.51 -0.19
C LEU A 65 15.15 -11.80 -1.50
N GLY A 66 16.45 -11.66 -1.80
CA GLY A 66 16.95 -11.09 -3.03
C GLY A 66 16.61 -11.91 -4.28
N GLU A 67 16.82 -13.22 -4.22
CA GLU A 67 16.46 -14.16 -5.28
C GLU A 67 14.97 -14.07 -5.65
N ARG A 68 14.10 -14.00 -4.64
CA ARG A 68 12.64 -13.93 -4.83
C ARG A 68 12.16 -12.63 -5.47
N LEU A 69 12.89 -11.54 -5.21
CA LEU A 69 12.50 -10.19 -5.65
C LEU A 69 13.30 -9.68 -6.84
N GLY A 70 14.35 -10.39 -7.25
CA GLY A 70 15.32 -9.92 -8.24
C GLY A 70 16.12 -8.69 -7.76
N ILE A 71 16.39 -8.60 -6.45
CA ILE A 71 17.12 -7.48 -5.83
C ILE A 71 18.39 -8.02 -5.19
N THR A 72 19.51 -7.31 -5.32
CA THR A 72 20.77 -7.78 -4.73
C THR A 72 20.72 -7.79 -3.19
N PRO A 73 21.35 -8.75 -2.51
CA PRO A 73 21.37 -8.82 -1.04
C PRO A 73 21.98 -7.58 -0.40
N GLU A 74 22.95 -6.95 -1.05
CA GLU A 74 23.58 -5.68 -0.65
C GLU A 74 22.56 -4.55 -0.65
N GLN A 75 21.72 -4.46 -1.68
CA GLN A 75 20.71 -3.42 -1.82
C GLN A 75 19.61 -3.60 -0.76
N ILE A 76 19.16 -4.82 -0.49
CA ILE A 76 18.20 -5.12 0.60
C ILE A 76 18.77 -4.66 1.94
N ARG A 77 20.01 -5.04 2.26
CA ARG A 77 20.66 -4.64 3.52
C ARG A 77 20.77 -3.12 3.62
N LYS A 78 21.14 -2.44 2.53
CA LYS A 78 21.26 -0.98 2.46
C LYS A 78 19.93 -0.28 2.69
N ASP A 79 18.87 -0.76 2.03
CA ASP A 79 17.51 -0.22 2.17
C ASP A 79 17.01 -0.33 3.60
N LEU A 80 17.11 -1.52 4.19
CA LEU A 80 16.64 -1.76 5.55
C LEU A 80 17.46 -0.92 6.54
N THR A 81 18.77 -0.84 6.40
CA THR A 81 19.64 -0.05 7.31
C THR A 81 19.27 1.44 7.35
N CYS A 82 18.58 1.99 6.35
CA CYS A 82 18.07 3.36 6.39
C CYS A 82 17.08 3.62 7.54
N PHE A 83 16.41 2.58 8.05
CA PHE A 83 15.34 2.70 9.05
C PHE A 83 15.71 2.15 10.43
N GLY A 84 16.94 1.68 10.60
CA GLY A 84 17.41 1.05 11.84
C GLY A 84 18.23 -0.21 11.61
N ALA A 85 18.48 -0.97 12.68
CA ALA A 85 19.14 -2.26 12.58
C ALA A 85 18.10 -3.36 12.36
N PHE A 86 18.24 -4.09 11.26
CA PHE A 86 17.34 -5.19 10.88
C PHE A 86 18.08 -6.51 10.86
N GLY A 87 17.44 -7.55 11.40
CA GLY A 87 17.95 -8.91 11.40
C GLY A 87 19.13 -9.14 12.34
N LYS A 88 19.61 -10.39 12.35
CA LYS A 88 20.79 -10.83 13.11
C LYS A 88 21.83 -11.40 12.15
N LYS A 89 23.08 -10.96 12.27
CA LYS A 89 24.20 -11.47 11.46
C LYS A 89 24.30 -12.99 11.63
N GLY A 90 24.32 -13.73 10.53
CA GLY A 90 24.36 -15.20 10.52
C GLY A 90 23.01 -15.90 10.72
N VAL A 91 21.91 -15.17 10.95
CA VAL A 91 20.56 -15.73 11.12
C VAL A 91 19.62 -15.25 10.01
N GLY A 92 19.66 -13.95 9.69
CA GLY A 92 18.72 -13.32 8.76
C GLY A 92 17.67 -12.47 9.47
N TYR A 93 16.50 -12.36 8.86
CA TYR A 93 15.37 -11.55 9.31
C TYR A 93 14.24 -12.44 9.79
N TYR A 94 13.68 -12.15 10.97
CA TYR A 94 12.41 -12.74 11.37
C TYR A 94 11.30 -12.14 10.52
N VAL A 95 10.58 -12.97 9.78
CA VAL A 95 9.61 -12.54 8.76
C VAL A 95 8.52 -11.66 9.38
N SER A 96 7.95 -12.09 10.51
CA SER A 96 6.90 -11.35 11.21
C SER A 96 7.38 -10.00 11.75
N GLU A 97 8.59 -9.95 12.33
CA GLU A 97 9.16 -8.71 12.89
C GLU A 97 9.49 -7.71 11.78
N LEU A 98 10.16 -8.18 10.72
CA LEU A 98 10.52 -7.34 9.58
C LEU A 98 9.26 -6.81 8.88
N GLY A 99 8.25 -7.67 8.68
CA GLY A 99 6.97 -7.27 8.11
C GLY A 99 6.31 -6.16 8.92
N GLN A 100 6.21 -6.32 10.24
CA GLN A 100 5.64 -5.32 11.15
C GLN A 100 6.39 -3.98 11.09
N GLN A 101 7.72 -4.02 11.09
CA GLN A 101 8.54 -2.80 10.99
C GLN A 101 8.34 -2.08 9.65
N ILE A 102 8.28 -2.82 8.53
CA ILE A 102 8.01 -2.23 7.21
C ILE A 102 6.60 -1.61 7.18
N VAL A 103 5.60 -2.25 7.77
CA VAL A 103 4.23 -1.69 7.89
C VAL A 103 4.23 -0.38 8.68
N GLU A 104 5.01 -0.29 9.75
CA GLU A 104 5.18 0.94 10.53
C GLU A 104 5.86 2.05 9.72
N ILE A 105 6.88 1.72 8.93
CA ILE A 105 7.61 2.66 8.07
C ILE A 105 6.72 3.20 6.95
N ILE A 106 6.00 2.33 6.24
CA ILE A 106 5.11 2.73 5.12
C ILE A 106 3.83 3.41 5.65
N GLY A 107 3.45 3.16 6.91
CA GLY A 107 2.25 3.73 7.52
C GLY A 107 0.97 2.96 7.17
N LEU A 108 1.07 1.66 6.91
CA LEU A 108 -0.09 0.81 6.56
C LEU A 108 -0.94 0.41 7.79
N GLN A 109 -0.49 0.72 9.02
CA GLN A 109 -1.25 0.49 10.27
C GLN A 109 -2.59 1.23 10.33
N GLN A 110 -2.68 2.40 9.67
CA GLN A 110 -3.82 3.32 9.87
C GLN A 110 -5.09 2.92 9.12
N HIS A 111 -5.03 1.88 8.28
CA HIS A 111 -6.05 1.51 7.31
C HIS A 111 -6.54 2.69 6.45
N TRP A 112 -6.00 2.83 5.26
CA TRP A 112 -6.31 3.95 4.38
C TRP A 112 -7.66 3.77 3.69
N LYS A 113 -8.56 4.74 3.84
CA LYS A 113 -9.83 4.78 3.12
C LYS A 113 -9.63 5.30 1.70
N VAL A 114 -10.15 4.55 0.74
CA VAL A 114 -9.96 4.74 -0.70
C VAL A 114 -11.29 5.01 -1.39
N GLY A 115 -11.31 6.01 -2.28
CA GLY A 115 -12.40 6.29 -3.20
C GLY A 115 -11.95 6.03 -4.65
N ILE A 116 -12.80 5.42 -5.47
CA ILE A 116 -12.51 5.13 -6.89
C ILE A 116 -13.48 5.92 -7.76
N ALA A 117 -12.97 6.69 -8.73
CA ALA A 117 -13.78 7.38 -9.74
C ALA A 117 -13.56 6.78 -11.13
N GLY A 118 -14.66 6.44 -11.81
CA GLY A 118 -14.67 5.77 -13.10
C GLY A 118 -14.77 4.25 -12.97
N ILE A 119 -15.97 3.73 -12.74
CA ILE A 119 -16.28 2.32 -12.53
C ILE A 119 -16.56 1.62 -13.88
N GLY A 120 -15.67 1.85 -14.85
CA GLY A 120 -15.57 1.01 -16.05
C GLY A 120 -14.86 -0.32 -15.75
N HIS A 121 -14.38 -1.03 -16.76
CA HIS A 121 -13.71 -2.34 -16.58
C HIS A 121 -12.58 -2.32 -15.55
N LEU A 122 -11.69 -1.32 -15.62
CA LEU A 122 -10.55 -1.19 -14.70
C LEU A 122 -11.01 -0.81 -13.29
N GLY A 123 -11.87 0.20 -13.15
CA GLY A 123 -12.39 0.62 -11.85
C GLY A 123 -13.15 -0.50 -11.15
N TRP A 124 -13.96 -1.27 -11.89
CA TRP A 124 -14.66 -2.45 -11.39
C TRP A 124 -13.71 -3.54 -10.91
N ALA A 125 -12.64 -3.81 -11.67
CA ALA A 125 -11.62 -4.78 -11.27
C ALA A 125 -10.90 -4.36 -9.99
N LEU A 126 -10.51 -3.09 -9.87
CA LEU A 126 -9.86 -2.54 -8.68
C LEU A 126 -10.79 -2.55 -7.46
N ALA A 127 -12.08 -2.23 -7.64
CA ALA A 127 -13.07 -2.28 -6.56
C ALA A 127 -13.22 -3.69 -5.96
N ASN A 128 -13.02 -4.74 -6.76
CA ASN A 128 -13.09 -6.14 -6.34
C ASN A 128 -11.73 -6.74 -5.94
N TYR A 129 -10.64 -5.95 -5.97
CA TYR A 129 -9.30 -6.45 -5.76
C TYR A 129 -8.99 -6.63 -4.26
N LYS A 130 -9.23 -7.85 -3.75
CA LYS A 130 -9.12 -8.21 -2.32
C LYS A 130 -7.75 -7.91 -1.68
N THR A 131 -6.69 -7.85 -2.48
CA THR A 131 -5.33 -7.55 -1.99
C THR A 131 -5.24 -6.14 -1.38
N PHE A 132 -6.03 -5.17 -1.83
CA PHE A 132 -6.10 -3.84 -1.20
C PHE A 132 -6.44 -3.95 0.28
N GLY A 133 -7.47 -4.73 0.63
CA GLY A 133 -7.86 -4.99 2.01
C GLY A 133 -6.73 -5.61 2.85
N ARG A 134 -6.00 -6.57 2.28
CA ARG A 134 -4.84 -7.21 2.94
C ARG A 134 -3.68 -6.24 3.21
N LEU A 135 -3.51 -5.25 2.35
CA LEU A 135 -2.48 -4.20 2.49
C LEU A 135 -2.95 -3.04 3.36
N GLY A 136 -4.17 -3.07 3.89
CA GLY A 136 -4.73 -2.03 4.74
C GLY A 136 -5.51 -0.96 3.99
N PHE A 137 -5.71 -1.08 2.68
CA PHE A 137 -6.55 -0.17 1.89
C PHE A 137 -8.00 -0.64 1.90
N ARG A 138 -8.93 0.23 2.32
CA ARG A 138 -10.36 -0.06 2.37
C ARG A 138 -11.08 0.81 1.37
N THR A 139 -11.74 0.18 0.40
CA THR A 139 -12.59 0.89 -0.56
C THR A 139 -13.88 1.30 0.15
N GLU A 140 -14.14 2.61 0.21
CA GLU A 140 -15.28 3.19 0.94
C GLU A 140 -16.16 4.07 0.04
N GLY A 141 -15.73 4.34 -1.20
CA GLY A 141 -16.49 5.13 -2.16
C GLY A 141 -16.21 4.71 -3.60
N LEU A 142 -17.27 4.59 -4.39
CA LEU A 142 -17.22 4.33 -5.82
C LEU A 142 -18.04 5.39 -6.51
N PHE A 143 -17.48 6.05 -7.54
CA PHE A 143 -18.09 7.21 -8.16
C PHE A 143 -18.13 7.09 -9.68
N ASP A 144 -19.28 7.37 -10.29
CA ASP A 144 -19.43 7.38 -11.74
C ASP A 144 -20.52 8.37 -12.21
N VAL A 145 -20.53 8.66 -13.52
CA VAL A 145 -21.55 9.46 -14.21
C VAL A 145 -22.62 8.59 -14.86
N ASP A 146 -22.32 7.32 -15.14
CA ASP A 146 -23.22 6.44 -15.88
C ASP A 146 -24.36 5.93 -14.99
N HIS A 147 -25.56 6.43 -15.25
CA HIS A 147 -26.81 6.05 -14.56
C HIS A 147 -27.11 4.55 -14.59
N ARG A 148 -26.52 3.79 -15.53
CA ARG A 148 -26.72 2.34 -15.60
C ARG A 148 -26.01 1.60 -14.46
N ILE A 149 -24.89 2.14 -13.97
CA ILE A 149 -24.08 1.51 -12.91
C ILE A 149 -24.26 2.18 -11.55
N ILE A 150 -24.68 3.44 -11.52
CA ILE A 150 -25.06 4.12 -10.28
C ILE A 150 -26.13 3.30 -9.54
N GLY A 151 -25.97 3.13 -8.23
CA GLY A 151 -26.83 2.31 -7.39
C GLY A 151 -26.50 0.81 -7.38
N GLN A 152 -25.64 0.32 -8.29
CA GLN A 152 -25.17 -1.06 -8.23
C GLN A 152 -24.18 -1.27 -7.09
N ASN A 153 -24.17 -2.50 -6.55
CA ASN A 153 -23.19 -2.91 -5.55
C ASN A 153 -21.98 -3.56 -6.25
N VAL A 154 -20.79 -3.02 -5.98
CA VAL A 154 -19.51 -3.54 -6.48
C VAL A 154 -18.58 -3.75 -5.30
N GLY A 155 -18.17 -4.99 -5.06
CA GLY A 155 -17.26 -5.31 -3.94
C GLY A 155 -17.83 -4.95 -2.56
N GLY A 156 -19.16 -4.88 -2.41
CA GLY A 156 -19.82 -4.48 -1.16
C GLY A 156 -20.14 -2.99 -1.04
N ILE A 157 -19.72 -2.16 -2.00
CA ILE A 157 -19.92 -0.71 -1.98
C ILE A 157 -20.88 -0.29 -3.10
N VAL A 158 -21.80 0.62 -2.79
CA VAL A 158 -22.76 1.15 -3.78
C VAL A 158 -22.10 2.25 -4.60
N VAL A 159 -22.25 2.18 -5.93
CA VAL A 159 -21.78 3.23 -6.84
C VAL A 159 -22.63 4.48 -6.65
N THR A 160 -21.98 5.57 -6.29
CA THR A 160 -22.56 6.88 -5.99
C THR A 160 -22.41 7.81 -7.21
N PRO A 161 -23.38 8.69 -7.50
CA PRO A 161 -23.22 9.70 -8.54
C PRO A 161 -21.97 10.56 -8.31
N ILE A 162 -21.25 10.89 -9.38
CA ILE A 162 -20.05 11.75 -9.29
C ILE A 162 -20.34 13.11 -8.64
N SER A 163 -21.57 13.63 -8.79
CA SER A 163 -22.01 14.90 -8.20
C SER A 163 -22.01 14.89 -6.66
N GLU A 164 -22.09 13.70 -6.04
CA GLU A 164 -22.06 13.52 -4.59
C GLU A 164 -20.67 13.10 -4.09
N MET A 165 -19.67 13.02 -4.97
CA MET A 165 -18.33 12.53 -4.66
C MET A 165 -17.65 13.36 -3.57
N GLU A 166 -17.65 14.68 -3.72
CA GLU A 166 -16.98 15.60 -2.79
C GLU A 166 -17.51 15.46 -1.36
N GLU A 167 -18.83 15.44 -1.20
CA GLU A 167 -19.48 15.29 0.10
C GLU A 167 -19.25 13.89 0.68
N THR A 168 -19.32 12.86 -0.14
CA THR A 168 -19.05 11.48 0.29
C THR A 168 -17.61 11.32 0.78
N ILE A 169 -16.63 11.92 0.10
CA ILE A 169 -15.22 11.91 0.50
C ILE A 169 -15.06 12.53 1.89
N ARG A 170 -15.66 13.71 2.13
CA ARG A 170 -15.60 14.39 3.44
C ARG A 170 -16.24 13.55 4.53
N ARG A 171 -17.50 13.14 4.32
CA ARG A 171 -18.29 12.39 5.31
C ARG A 171 -17.63 11.06 5.67
N ALA A 172 -17.14 10.32 4.68
CA ALA A 172 -16.50 9.03 4.90
C ALA A 172 -15.04 9.16 5.37
N GLY A 173 -14.43 10.34 5.26
CA GLY A 173 -13.02 10.58 5.56
C GLY A 173 -12.09 9.83 4.61
N ILE A 174 -12.42 9.83 3.32
CA ILE A 174 -11.59 9.21 2.27
C ILE A 174 -10.32 10.04 2.06
N GLN A 175 -9.17 9.38 2.09
CA GLN A 175 -7.87 10.07 2.04
C GLN A 175 -7.10 9.81 0.75
N ILE A 176 -7.40 8.70 0.07
CA ILE A 176 -6.75 8.28 -1.17
C ILE A 176 -7.79 8.14 -2.28
N GLY A 177 -7.52 8.73 -3.44
CA GLY A 177 -8.34 8.63 -4.63
C GLY A 177 -7.70 7.73 -5.69
N ILE A 178 -8.49 6.91 -6.36
CA ILE A 178 -8.09 6.19 -7.57
C ILE A 178 -8.88 6.75 -8.75
N ILE A 179 -8.19 7.18 -9.79
CA ILE A 179 -8.81 7.70 -11.02
C ILE A 179 -8.62 6.70 -12.15
N THR A 180 -9.73 6.15 -12.63
CA THR A 180 -9.80 5.21 -13.76
C THR A 180 -10.68 5.74 -14.89
N THR A 181 -10.82 7.07 -14.98
CA THR A 181 -11.59 7.77 -16.01
C THR A 181 -10.77 8.05 -17.27
N PRO A 182 -11.41 8.36 -18.41
CA PRO A 182 -10.72 8.89 -19.58
C PRO A 182 -9.93 10.18 -19.29
N ALA A 183 -8.92 10.44 -20.13
CA ALA A 183 -8.07 11.63 -20.06
C ALA A 183 -8.86 12.95 -20.01
N SER A 184 -9.92 13.06 -20.81
CA SER A 184 -10.70 14.30 -20.98
C SER A 184 -11.34 14.83 -19.69
N VAL A 185 -11.60 13.96 -18.72
CA VAL A 185 -12.30 14.30 -17.47
C VAL A 185 -11.44 14.11 -16.21
N ALA A 186 -10.27 13.48 -16.36
CA ALA A 186 -9.45 13.08 -15.21
C ALA A 186 -8.97 14.26 -14.34
N GLN A 187 -8.67 15.42 -14.95
CA GLN A 187 -8.30 16.63 -14.18
C GLN A 187 -9.47 17.13 -13.32
N GLN A 188 -10.67 17.26 -13.90
CA GLN A 188 -11.86 17.70 -13.17
C GLN A 188 -12.18 16.77 -12.00
N VAL A 189 -12.08 15.46 -12.21
CA VAL A 189 -12.29 14.45 -11.15
C VAL A 189 -11.24 14.61 -10.05
N ALA A 190 -9.97 14.82 -10.41
CA ALA A 190 -8.90 15.03 -9.44
C ALA A 190 -9.13 16.31 -8.61
N ASP A 191 -9.58 17.39 -9.24
CA ASP A 191 -9.88 18.65 -8.55
C ASP A 191 -11.02 18.48 -7.53
N GLN A 192 -12.10 17.76 -7.91
CA GLN A 192 -13.20 17.44 -7.00
C GLN A 192 -12.76 16.53 -5.84
N MET A 193 -11.91 15.54 -6.12
CA MET A 193 -11.32 14.69 -5.08
C MET A 193 -10.53 15.51 -4.06
N VAL A 194 -9.68 16.42 -4.53
CA VAL A 194 -8.89 17.31 -3.68
C VAL A 194 -9.79 18.26 -2.89
N ALA A 195 -10.83 18.82 -3.49
CA ALA A 195 -11.84 19.65 -2.80
C ALA A 195 -12.58 18.88 -1.70
N GLY A 196 -12.77 17.57 -1.88
CA GLY A 196 -13.32 16.65 -0.88
C GLY A 196 -12.36 16.33 0.27
N GLY A 197 -11.06 16.65 0.14
CA GLY A 197 -10.04 16.43 1.16
C GLY A 197 -9.09 15.27 0.89
N ILE A 198 -9.09 14.71 -0.34
CA ILE A 198 -8.10 13.69 -0.74
C ILE A 198 -6.68 14.28 -0.73
N ARG A 199 -5.73 13.50 -0.19
CA ARG A 199 -4.32 13.88 -0.06
C ARG A 199 -3.38 13.06 -0.94
N GLY A 200 -3.87 11.95 -1.49
CA GLY A 200 -3.11 11.09 -2.39
C GLY A 200 -3.98 10.60 -3.55
N ILE A 201 -3.44 10.62 -4.77
CA ILE A 201 -4.14 10.13 -5.96
C ILE A 201 -3.27 9.12 -6.69
N LEU A 202 -3.85 7.94 -6.96
CA LEU A 202 -3.35 6.96 -7.92
C LEU A 202 -4.14 7.11 -9.22
N SER A 203 -3.50 7.59 -10.28
CA SER A 203 -4.16 7.85 -11.56
C SER A 203 -3.72 6.85 -12.63
N PHE A 204 -4.69 6.22 -13.28
CA PHE A 204 -4.50 5.42 -14.51
C PHE A 204 -4.84 6.21 -15.77
N ALA A 205 -5.23 7.49 -15.64
CA ALA A 205 -5.51 8.33 -16.79
C ALA A 205 -4.20 8.71 -17.51
N PRO A 206 -4.14 8.68 -18.86
CA PRO A 206 -2.92 8.93 -19.62
C PRO A 206 -2.62 10.43 -19.77
N ILE A 207 -2.71 11.18 -18.66
CA ILE A 207 -2.41 12.61 -18.60
C ILE A 207 -1.64 12.96 -17.32
N ARG A 208 -0.94 14.09 -17.35
CA ARG A 208 -0.41 14.70 -16.15
C ARG A 208 -1.51 15.52 -15.47
N LEU A 209 -1.77 15.22 -14.20
CA LEU A 209 -2.66 16.03 -13.37
C LEU A 209 -1.89 17.23 -12.81
N ASN A 210 -2.52 18.40 -12.80
CA ASN A 210 -2.00 19.61 -12.18
C ASN A 210 -2.72 19.82 -10.85
N LEU A 211 -2.07 19.50 -9.74
CA LEU A 211 -2.66 19.54 -8.41
C LEU A 211 -1.79 20.33 -7.43
N PRO A 212 -2.36 20.81 -6.31
CA PRO A 212 -1.61 21.52 -5.29
C PRO A 212 -0.42 20.70 -4.74
N PRO A 213 0.68 21.34 -4.29
CA PRO A 213 1.90 20.64 -3.83
C PRO A 213 1.72 19.71 -2.63
N HIS A 214 0.63 19.85 -1.88
CA HIS A 214 0.33 19.01 -0.72
C HIS A 214 -0.34 17.68 -1.09
N VAL A 215 -0.69 17.48 -2.36
CA VAL A 215 -1.34 16.27 -2.87
C VAL A 215 -0.29 15.38 -3.53
N TYR A 216 -0.15 14.16 -3.02
CA TYR A 216 0.74 13.16 -3.63
C TYR A 216 0.06 12.53 -4.84
N VAL A 217 0.75 12.45 -5.98
CA VAL A 217 0.18 11.86 -7.21
C VAL A 217 1.12 10.81 -7.76
N PHE A 218 0.61 9.59 -7.88
CA PHE A 218 1.28 8.49 -8.58
C PHE A 218 0.48 8.17 -9.83
N ARG A 219 1.16 8.11 -10.98
CA ARG A 219 0.55 7.74 -12.25
C ARG A 219 1.00 6.34 -12.61
N GLU A 220 0.04 5.44 -12.84
CA GLU A 220 0.29 4.11 -13.34
C GLU A 220 -0.03 4.05 -14.83
N ASP A 221 0.94 3.60 -15.62
CA ASP A 221 0.81 3.44 -17.05
C ASP A 221 1.27 2.05 -17.46
N LEU A 222 0.28 1.17 -17.65
CA LEU A 222 0.50 -0.23 -18.00
C LEU A 222 1.22 -0.39 -19.36
N SER A 223 1.17 0.63 -20.23
CA SER A 223 1.84 0.58 -21.53
C SER A 223 3.37 0.64 -21.40
N ILE A 224 3.91 1.30 -20.36
CA ILE A 224 5.36 1.47 -20.17
C ILE A 224 6.05 0.11 -20.02
N GLY A 225 5.45 -0.82 -19.27
CA GLY A 225 5.99 -2.17 -19.09
C GLY A 225 6.06 -2.93 -20.42
N LEU A 226 4.99 -2.85 -21.22
CA LEU A 226 4.94 -3.47 -22.54
C LEU A 226 5.97 -2.87 -23.49
N SER A 227 6.15 -1.55 -23.50
CA SER A 227 7.17 -0.90 -24.33
C SER A 227 8.59 -1.33 -23.95
N ARG A 228 8.88 -1.53 -22.66
CA ARG A 228 10.17 -2.07 -22.21
C ARG A 228 10.39 -3.50 -22.70
N ILE A 229 9.36 -4.35 -22.62
CA ILE A 229 9.42 -5.71 -23.16
C ILE A 229 9.70 -5.65 -24.67
N SER A 230 8.98 -4.81 -25.42
CA SER A 230 9.20 -4.63 -26.85
C SER A 230 10.64 -4.23 -27.16
N TYR A 231 11.23 -3.31 -26.39
CA TYR A 231 12.63 -2.94 -26.56
C TYR A 231 13.57 -4.15 -26.38
N TYR A 232 13.38 -4.95 -25.34
CA TYR A 232 14.22 -6.13 -25.11
C TYR A 232 14.04 -7.19 -26.20
N LEU A 233 12.82 -7.44 -26.67
CA LEU A 233 12.57 -8.39 -27.75
C LEU A 233 13.20 -7.95 -29.08
N THR A 234 13.34 -6.65 -29.32
CA THR A 234 13.94 -6.12 -30.55
C THR A 234 15.45 -5.93 -30.46
N ASN A 235 15.98 -5.61 -29.27
CA ASN A 235 17.37 -5.13 -29.14
C ASN A 235 18.27 -6.01 -28.26
N LYS A 236 17.75 -7.03 -27.55
CA LYS A 236 18.65 -8.05 -27.00
C LYS A 236 18.99 -9.04 -28.12
N PRO A 237 20.28 -9.31 -28.39
CA PRO A 237 20.63 -10.47 -29.18
C PRO A 237 20.04 -11.70 -28.47
N GLU A 238 19.51 -12.65 -29.24
CA GLU A 238 19.18 -13.98 -28.73
C GLU A 238 20.41 -14.45 -27.94
N GLN A 239 20.22 -14.67 -26.64
CA GLN A 239 21.20 -15.46 -25.91
C GLN A 239 20.96 -16.88 -26.41
N ASP A 240 21.77 -17.30 -27.37
CA ASP A 240 21.90 -18.70 -27.76
C ASP A 240 22.11 -19.53 -26.48
N GLU A 241 21.11 -20.31 -26.09
CA GLU A 241 21.27 -21.47 -25.18
C GLU A 241 21.66 -22.70 -26.00
#